data_AF-A0A850M3Z9-F1
#
_entry.id   AF-A0A850M3Z9-F1
#
_cell.length_a   1.000
_cell.length_b   1.000
_cell.length_c   1.000
_cell.angle_alpha   90.00
_cell.angle_beta   90.00
_cell.angle_gamma   90.00
#
_symmetry.space_group_name_H-M   'P 1'
#
loop_
_entity.id
_entity.type
_entity.pdbx_description
1 polymer ?
#
loop_
_entity_poly.entity_id
_entity_poly.type
_entity_poly.pdbx_seq_one_letter_code
_entity_poly.pdbx_strand_id
1 'polypeptide(L)'
;MQQEIKSTSSRDTLITYAGAAIFGALSIAISPLTGSIPKISVGWGMSILDPISIIWLICFLIFGWKSGLLCSGIGAVGIAILSPEIAAWLGALMKFSATIPFIIIPALLMKLRKYKAIDFKGLKLYGTSSGLAILLRLGLMIPMNIFFAMALYAAFFGVSLDVTISIMTAWLAPTGITGWGAVIITIAILNIWQSMWDITIPYLAVFPTKIIDNHAYW
;
A
#
# COMPACT_ATOMS: atom_id res chain seq x y z
N MET A 1 26.29 20.57 17.79
CA MET A 1 26.45 20.84 16.35
C MET A 1 25.06 20.77 15.71
N GLN A 2 24.36 21.91 15.64
CA GLN A 2 23.06 22.01 14.97
C GLN A 2 23.36 22.10 13.46
N GLN A 3 23.06 21.03 12.71
CA GLN A 3 22.99 21.16 11.26
C GLN A 3 21.72 21.94 10.93
N GLU A 4 21.91 23.13 10.34
CA GLU A 4 20.87 23.93 9.72
C GLU A 4 19.91 23.05 8.91
N ILE A 5 18.61 23.26 9.12
CA ILE A 5 17.59 22.77 8.20
C ILE A 5 17.84 23.50 6.89
N LYS A 6 18.56 22.85 5.97
CA LYS A 6 18.89 23.37 4.64
C LYS A 6 17.58 23.82 3.99
N SER A 7 17.43 25.12 3.71
CA SER A 7 16.23 25.64 3.06
C SER A 7 16.06 24.89 1.74
N THR A 8 14.96 24.16 1.59
CA THR A 8 14.72 23.30 0.43
C THR A 8 14.81 24.17 -0.82
N SER A 9 15.81 23.93 -1.67
CA SER A 9 15.97 24.73 -2.89
C SER A 9 14.76 24.48 -3.80
N SER A 10 14.38 25.48 -4.62
CA SER A 10 13.39 25.28 -5.70
C SER A 10 13.75 24.07 -6.57
N ARG A 11 15.05 23.77 -6.71
CA ARG A 11 15.56 22.58 -7.41
C ARG A 11 15.19 21.27 -6.71
N ASP A 12 15.31 21.19 -5.39
CA ASP A 12 14.98 19.98 -4.62
C ASP A 12 13.47 19.70 -4.67
N THR A 13 12.67 20.76 -4.62
CA THR A 13 11.22 20.70 -4.80
C THR A 13 10.85 20.20 -6.21
N LEU A 14 11.56 20.65 -7.25
CA LEU A 14 11.35 20.16 -8.61
C LEU A 14 11.69 18.66 -8.72
N ILE A 15 12.82 18.22 -8.15
CA ILE A 15 13.26 16.82 -8.19
C ILE A 15 12.23 15.91 -7.48
N THR A 16 11.74 16.32 -6.32
CA THR A 16 10.75 15.55 -5.55
C THR A 16 9.42 15.38 -6.29
N TYR A 17 8.93 16.42 -6.99
CA TYR A 17 7.74 16.30 -7.84
C TYR A 17 7.98 15.51 -9.12
N ALA A 18 9.12 15.70 -9.78
CA ALA A 18 9.49 14.90 -10.94
C ALA A 18 9.59 13.40 -10.58
N GLY A 19 10.22 13.08 -9.45
CA GLY A 19 10.29 11.72 -8.91
C GLY A 19 8.91 11.14 -8.65
N ALA A 20 8.00 11.90 -8.02
CA ALA A 20 6.62 11.46 -7.80
C ALA A 20 5.87 11.17 -9.10
N ALA A 21 6.02 12.03 -10.12
CA ALA A 21 5.40 11.85 -11.43
C ALA A 21 5.95 10.62 -12.15
N ILE A 22 7.27 10.42 -12.16
CA ILE A 22 7.93 9.28 -12.81
C ILE A 22 7.51 7.96 -12.16
N PHE A 23 7.58 7.87 -10.82
CA PHE A 23 7.20 6.66 -10.10
C PHE A 23 5.68 6.42 -10.20
N GLY A 24 4.86 7.49 -10.19
CA GLY A 24 3.43 7.40 -10.44
C GLY A 24 3.14 6.80 -11.82
N ALA A 25 3.75 7.35 -12.87
CA ALA A 25 3.65 6.84 -14.25
C ALA A 25 4.13 5.39 -14.38
N LEU A 26 5.25 5.05 -13.74
CA LEU A 26 5.76 3.68 -13.70
C LEU A 26 4.75 2.72 -13.07
N SER A 27 4.13 3.12 -11.95
CA SER A 27 3.11 2.30 -11.28
C SER A 27 1.88 2.04 -12.15
N ILE A 28 1.52 2.99 -13.02
CA ILE A 28 0.44 2.82 -14.01
C ILE A 28 0.89 1.86 -15.11
N ALA A 29 2.09 2.07 -15.66
CA ALA A 29 2.63 1.27 -16.76
C ALA A 29 2.78 -0.22 -16.39
N ILE A 30 3.12 -0.53 -15.13
CA ILE A 30 3.22 -1.91 -14.66
C ILE A 30 1.88 -2.52 -14.24
N SER A 31 0.81 -1.72 -14.13
CA SER A 31 -0.48 -2.19 -13.63
C SER A 31 -1.08 -3.35 -14.46
N PRO A 32 -0.98 -3.39 -15.80
CA PRO A 32 -1.48 -4.53 -16.57
C PRO A 32 -0.75 -5.84 -16.27
N LEU A 33 0.52 -5.76 -15.87
CA LEU A 33 1.32 -6.94 -15.52
C LEU A 33 0.84 -7.60 -14.23
N THR A 34 0.13 -6.87 -13.38
CA THR A 34 -0.45 -7.42 -12.14
C THR A 34 -1.51 -8.49 -12.41
N GLY A 35 -2.18 -8.44 -13.58
CA GLY A 35 -3.09 -9.48 -14.02
C GLY A 35 -2.42 -10.83 -14.31
N SER A 36 -1.10 -10.83 -14.55
CA SER A 36 -0.31 -12.04 -14.76
C SER A 36 0.22 -12.65 -13.46
N ILE A 37 0.10 -11.93 -12.34
CA ILE A 37 0.50 -12.43 -11.02
C ILE A 37 -0.61 -13.34 -10.50
N PRO A 38 -0.30 -14.54 -10.00
CA PRO A 38 -1.32 -15.41 -9.44
C PRO A 38 -2.09 -14.68 -8.32
N LYS A 39 -3.41 -14.70 -8.44
CA LYS A 39 -4.32 -14.13 -7.44
C LYS A 39 -4.54 -15.17 -6.33
N ILE A 40 -4.64 -14.70 -5.09
CA ILE A 40 -5.04 -15.57 -3.98
C ILE A 40 -6.51 -15.96 -4.25
N SER A 41 -6.75 -17.25 -4.45
CA SER A 41 -8.05 -17.82 -4.84
C SER A 41 -9.13 -17.76 -3.74
N VAL A 42 -8.96 -16.89 -2.76
CA VAL A 42 -9.84 -16.71 -1.59
C VAL A 42 -11.13 -15.92 -1.95
N GLY A 43 -11.46 -15.78 -3.24
CA GLY A 43 -12.70 -15.14 -3.70
C GLY A 43 -12.67 -13.60 -3.77
N TRP A 44 -11.57 -12.96 -3.35
CA TRP A 44 -11.43 -11.49 -3.35
C TRP A 44 -10.69 -10.93 -4.57
N GLY A 45 -10.19 -11.78 -5.46
CA GLY A 45 -9.37 -11.36 -6.60
C GLY A 45 -8.08 -10.62 -6.18
N MET A 46 -7.66 -10.76 -4.93
CA MET A 46 -6.51 -10.06 -4.36
C MET A 46 -5.22 -10.71 -4.86
N SER A 47 -4.34 -9.93 -5.47
CA SER A 47 -3.04 -10.43 -5.94
C SER A 47 -2.13 -10.82 -4.78
N ILE A 48 -1.42 -11.96 -4.92
CA ILE A 48 -0.46 -12.46 -3.89
C ILE A 48 0.59 -11.41 -3.58
N LEU A 49 1.10 -10.78 -4.63
CA LEU A 49 2.09 -9.73 -4.59
C LEU A 49 1.62 -8.63 -5.51
N ASP A 50 1.75 -7.40 -5.06
CA ASP A 50 1.26 -6.26 -5.80
C ASP A 50 2.35 -5.19 -6.00
N PRO A 51 2.99 -5.14 -7.18
CA PRO A 51 4.16 -4.31 -7.41
C PRO A 51 3.88 -2.81 -7.38
N ILE A 52 2.63 -2.37 -7.57
CA ILE A 52 2.35 -0.92 -7.69
C ILE A 52 2.47 -0.18 -6.34
N SER A 53 2.08 -0.77 -5.20
CA SER A 53 2.25 -0.15 -3.86
C SER A 53 3.70 -0.12 -3.45
N ILE A 54 4.48 -1.13 -3.85
CA ILE A 54 5.93 -1.18 -3.67
C ILE A 54 6.59 0.04 -4.33
N ILE A 55 6.20 0.39 -5.57
CA ILE A 55 6.71 1.58 -6.27
C ILE A 55 6.38 2.86 -5.50
N TRP A 56 5.16 3.00 -4.99
CA TRP A 56 4.74 4.16 -4.22
C TRP A 56 5.55 4.31 -2.92
N LEU A 57 5.81 3.20 -2.24
CA LEU A 57 6.58 3.19 -1.00
C LEU A 57 8.08 3.42 -1.23
N ILE A 58 8.64 2.95 -2.35
CA ILE A 58 10.00 3.31 -2.75
C ILE A 58 10.07 4.83 -3.03
N CYS A 59 9.10 5.39 -3.75
CA CYS A 59 9.03 6.83 -3.99
C CYS A 59 8.98 7.62 -2.67
N PHE A 60 8.16 7.16 -1.72
CA PHE A 60 8.09 7.72 -0.37
C PHE A 60 9.46 7.67 0.34
N LEU A 61 10.13 6.53 0.36
CA LEU A 61 11.41 6.39 1.07
C LEU A 61 12.52 7.26 0.46
N ILE A 62 12.51 7.48 -0.85
CA ILE A 62 13.54 8.28 -1.54
C ILE A 62 13.24 9.79 -1.48
N PHE A 63 12.00 10.20 -1.73
CA PHE A 63 11.63 11.61 -1.93
C PHE A 63 10.73 12.20 -0.83
N GLY A 64 10.26 11.38 0.09
CA GLY A 64 9.54 11.80 1.29
C GLY A 64 8.04 11.74 1.16
N TRP A 65 7.35 12.07 2.26
CA TRP A 65 5.91 11.85 2.40
C TRP A 65 5.07 12.61 1.37
N LYS A 66 5.47 13.84 1.00
CA LYS A 66 4.78 14.63 -0.03
C LYS A 66 4.82 13.92 -1.38
N SER A 67 6.01 13.46 -1.79
CA SER A 67 6.20 12.74 -3.05
C SER A 67 5.55 11.37 -3.02
N GLY A 68 5.61 10.64 -1.90
CA GLY A 68 4.91 9.38 -1.74
C GLY A 68 3.40 9.51 -1.89
N LEU A 69 2.78 10.52 -1.28
CA LEU A 69 1.35 10.79 -1.43
C LEU A 69 1.00 11.22 -2.85
N LEU A 70 1.80 12.10 -3.47
CA LEU A 70 1.57 12.52 -4.85
C LEU A 70 1.72 11.34 -5.82
N CYS A 71 2.77 10.52 -5.66
CA CYS A 71 3.03 9.33 -6.45
C CYS A 71 1.90 8.31 -6.36
N SER A 72 1.45 7.99 -5.14
CA SER A 72 0.33 7.07 -4.92
C SER A 72 -0.99 7.62 -5.44
N GLY A 73 -1.22 8.94 -5.34
CA GLY A 73 -2.39 9.59 -5.93
C GLY A 73 -2.40 9.53 -7.46
N ILE A 74 -1.29 9.90 -8.11
CA ILE A 74 -1.14 9.81 -9.57
C ILE A 74 -1.33 8.35 -10.02
N GLY A 75 -0.67 7.42 -9.33
CA GLY A 75 -0.78 5.99 -9.61
C GLY A 75 -2.22 5.48 -9.51
N ALA A 76 -2.89 5.77 -8.39
CA ALA A 76 -4.27 5.33 -8.15
C ALA A 76 -5.24 5.91 -9.20
N VAL A 77 -5.18 7.21 -9.49
CA VAL A 77 -6.03 7.85 -10.50
C VAL A 77 -5.74 7.28 -11.89
N GLY A 78 -4.47 7.13 -12.25
CA GLY A 78 -4.10 6.58 -13.55
C GLY A 78 -4.57 5.14 -13.74
N ILE A 79 -4.43 4.29 -12.71
CA ILE A 79 -4.92 2.91 -12.75
C ILE A 79 -6.45 2.89 -12.85
N ALA A 80 -7.15 3.73 -12.08
CA ALA A 80 -8.61 3.80 -12.10
C ALA A 80 -9.18 4.16 -13.48
N ILE A 81 -8.47 4.97 -14.26
CA ILE A 81 -8.91 5.47 -15.57
C ILE A 81 -8.41 4.58 -16.72
N LEU A 82 -7.16 4.09 -16.65
CA LEU A 82 -6.48 3.47 -17.78
C LEU A 82 -6.45 1.93 -17.72
N SER A 83 -6.76 1.32 -16.57
CA SER A 83 -6.79 -0.13 -16.47
C SER A 83 -8.05 -0.70 -17.15
N PRO A 84 -7.93 -1.80 -17.91
CA PRO A 84 -9.05 -2.41 -18.62
C PRO A 84 -10.02 -3.19 -17.71
N GLU A 85 -9.74 -3.32 -16.42
CA GLU A 85 -10.60 -4.07 -15.49
C GLU A 85 -11.91 -3.32 -15.18
N ILE A 86 -13.05 -4.03 -15.20
CA ILE A 86 -14.40 -3.45 -14.98
C ILE A 86 -14.53 -2.70 -13.64
N ALA A 87 -13.80 -3.15 -12.62
CA ALA A 87 -13.77 -2.53 -11.29
C ALA A 87 -12.38 -1.96 -10.93
N ALA A 88 -11.59 -1.55 -11.93
CA ALA A 88 -10.25 -1.01 -11.75
C ALA A 88 -10.19 0.15 -10.75
N TRP A 89 -11.18 1.05 -10.81
CA TRP A 89 -11.28 2.20 -9.90
C TRP A 89 -11.41 1.77 -8.43
N LEU A 90 -12.15 0.69 -8.17
CA LEU A 90 -12.31 0.16 -6.81
C LEU A 90 -11.00 -0.46 -6.35
N GLY A 91 -10.35 -1.28 -7.19
CA GLY A 91 -9.04 -1.85 -6.88
C GLY A 91 -8.00 -0.76 -6.58
N ALA A 92 -7.97 0.29 -7.39
CA ALA A 92 -7.09 1.44 -7.19
C ALA A 92 -7.37 2.18 -5.88
N LEU A 93 -8.65 2.42 -5.54
CA LEU A 93 -9.05 3.05 -4.29
C LEU A 93 -8.65 2.21 -3.08
N MET A 94 -8.97 0.91 -3.10
CA MET A 94 -8.64 -0.03 -2.03
C MET A 94 -7.13 -0.06 -1.79
N LYS A 95 -6.35 -0.06 -2.87
CA LYS A 95 -4.90 -0.09 -2.80
C LYS A 95 -4.30 1.22 -2.29
N PHE A 96 -4.81 2.35 -2.75
CA PHE A 96 -4.42 3.67 -2.28
C PHE A 96 -4.64 3.77 -0.76
N SER A 97 -5.84 3.43 -0.29
CA SER A 97 -6.19 3.40 1.13
C SER A 97 -5.34 2.44 1.95
N ALA A 98 -5.00 1.27 1.39
CA ALA A 98 -4.11 0.30 2.03
C ALA A 98 -2.67 0.80 2.17
N THR A 99 -2.21 1.64 1.24
CA THR A 99 -0.81 2.11 1.19
C THR A 99 -0.57 3.36 2.02
N ILE A 100 -1.56 4.26 2.13
CA ILE A 100 -1.47 5.51 2.88
C ILE A 100 -0.93 5.33 4.33
N PRO A 101 -1.37 4.34 5.12
CA PRO A 101 -0.83 4.10 6.45
C PRO A 101 0.69 3.98 6.50
N PHE A 102 1.29 3.33 5.50
CA PHE A 102 2.73 3.15 5.37
C PHE A 102 3.50 4.40 4.98
N ILE A 103 2.80 5.47 4.57
CA ILE A 103 3.39 6.78 4.30
C ILE A 103 3.17 7.70 5.50
N ILE A 104 1.93 7.77 6.00
CA ILE A 104 1.54 8.70 7.06
C ILE A 104 2.19 8.34 8.39
N ILE A 105 2.20 7.06 8.80
CA ILE A 105 2.74 6.69 10.11
C ILE A 105 4.23 7.01 10.25
N PRO A 106 5.12 6.61 9.32
CA PRO A 106 6.50 7.07 9.36
C PRO A 106 6.59 8.60 9.36
N ALA A 107 5.83 9.29 8.50
CA ALA A 107 5.84 10.75 8.40
C ALA A 107 5.49 11.44 9.72
N LEU A 108 4.48 10.93 10.42
CA LEU A 108 4.08 11.41 11.74
C LEU A 108 5.17 11.11 12.78
N LEU A 109 5.74 9.91 12.80
CA LEU A 109 6.83 9.58 13.72
C LEU A 109 8.05 10.48 13.53
N MET A 110 8.41 10.79 12.29
CA MET A 110 9.49 11.73 11.99
C MET A 110 9.18 13.13 12.50
N LYS A 111 7.96 13.62 12.29
CA LYS A 111 7.54 14.95 12.79
C LYS A 111 7.48 15.01 14.31
N LEU A 112 6.97 13.96 14.96
CA LEU A 112 6.76 13.92 16.42
C LEU A 112 8.03 13.61 17.21
N ARG A 113 8.92 12.77 16.68
CA ARG A 113 10.15 12.32 17.35
C ARG A 113 11.42 12.92 16.77
N LYS A 114 11.31 13.77 15.74
CA LYS A 114 12.43 14.40 15.02
C LYS A 114 13.42 13.39 14.41
N TYR A 115 12.93 12.21 14.02
CA TYR A 115 13.73 11.24 13.27
C TYR A 115 14.02 11.77 11.85
N LYS A 116 15.19 11.41 11.33
CA LYS A 116 15.60 11.63 9.94
C LYS A 116 15.28 10.39 9.10
N ALA A 117 15.20 10.55 7.77
CA ALA A 117 14.96 9.43 6.86
C ALA A 117 15.99 8.29 7.04
N ILE A 118 17.26 8.64 7.28
CA ILE A 118 18.34 7.66 7.52
C ILE A 118 18.13 6.81 8.79
N ASP A 119 17.41 7.31 9.79
CA ASP A 119 17.17 6.57 11.04
C ASP A 119 16.30 5.33 10.80
N PHE A 120 15.48 5.34 9.74
CA PHE A 120 14.65 4.21 9.31
C PHE A 120 15.47 3.09 8.66
N LYS A 121 16.79 3.28 8.44
CA LYS A 121 17.69 2.18 8.08
C LYS A 121 17.74 1.12 9.19
N GLY A 122 17.56 1.52 10.45
CA GLY A 122 17.50 0.62 11.59
C GLY A 122 16.22 -0.22 11.61
N LEU A 123 16.36 -1.54 11.63
CA LEU A 123 15.23 -2.49 11.58
C LEU A 123 14.23 -2.28 12.74
N LYS A 124 14.69 -1.83 13.91
CA LYS A 124 13.84 -1.55 15.06
C LYS A 124 12.85 -0.40 14.79
N LEU A 125 13.33 0.74 14.29
CA LEU A 125 12.48 1.89 14.01
C LEU A 125 11.57 1.63 12.82
N TYR A 126 12.12 1.08 11.73
CA TYR A 126 11.36 0.70 10.55
C TYR A 126 10.28 -0.32 10.88
N GLY A 127 10.64 -1.40 11.59
CA GLY A 127 9.71 -2.43 12.02
C GLY A 127 8.61 -1.90 12.95
N THR A 128 8.95 -1.02 13.90
CA THR A 128 7.95 -0.39 14.79
C THR A 128 6.98 0.50 14.01
N SER A 129 7.51 1.33 13.10
CA SER A 129 6.69 2.19 12.24
C SER A 129 5.78 1.39 11.33
N SER A 130 6.31 0.32 10.72
CA SER A 130 5.56 -0.57 9.85
C SER A 130 4.51 -1.37 10.60
N GLY A 131 4.79 -1.81 11.84
CA GLY A 131 3.80 -2.45 12.71
C GLY A 131 2.61 -1.54 13.01
N LEU A 132 2.87 -0.27 13.36
CA LEU A 132 1.83 0.73 13.57
C LEU A 132 1.04 1.02 12.27
N ALA A 133 1.71 1.06 11.12
CA ALA A 133 1.06 1.21 9.83
C ALA A 133 0.16 0.02 9.47
N ILE A 134 0.58 -1.22 9.79
CA ILE A 134 -0.26 -2.42 9.62
C ILE A 134 -1.53 -2.32 10.45
N LEU A 135 -1.43 -1.92 11.72
CA LEU A 135 -2.60 -1.77 12.60
C LEU A 135 -3.60 -0.75 12.02
N LEU A 136 -3.10 0.40 11.54
CA LEU A 136 -3.95 1.39 10.90
C LEU A 136 -4.55 0.88 9.58
N ARG A 137 -3.77 0.17 8.76
CA ARG A 137 -4.27 -0.50 7.54
C ARG A 137 -5.38 -1.48 7.87
N LEU A 138 -5.23 -2.32 8.88
CA LEU A 138 -6.28 -3.27 9.28
C LEU A 138 -7.56 -2.54 9.69
N GLY A 139 -7.45 -1.48 10.50
CA GLY A 139 -8.58 -0.65 10.90
C GLY A 139 -9.32 -0.02 9.72
N LEU A 140 -8.63 0.35 8.65
CA LEU A 140 -9.23 0.91 7.43
C LEU A 140 -9.76 -0.17 6.48
N MET A 141 -8.98 -1.22 6.26
CA MET A 141 -9.26 -2.20 5.21
C MET A 141 -10.35 -3.17 5.60
N ILE A 142 -10.55 -3.50 6.88
CA ILE A 142 -11.68 -4.33 7.31
C ILE A 142 -13.03 -3.70 6.93
N PRO A 143 -13.37 -2.47 7.36
CA PRO A 143 -14.63 -1.85 6.98
C PRO A 143 -14.72 -1.62 5.46
N MET A 144 -13.64 -1.17 4.80
CA MET A 144 -13.67 -0.96 3.36
C MET A 144 -13.95 -2.26 2.58
N ASN A 145 -13.35 -3.39 2.98
CA ASN A 145 -13.59 -4.67 2.32
C ASN A 145 -15.03 -5.17 2.55
N ILE A 146 -15.58 -5.01 3.76
CA ILE A 146 -16.96 -5.40 4.07
C ILE A 146 -17.97 -4.53 3.30
N PHE A 147 -17.81 -3.21 3.31
CA PHE A 147 -18.80 -2.31 2.72
C PHE A 147 -18.66 -2.11 1.23
N PHE A 148 -17.43 -2.04 0.69
CA PHE A 148 -17.22 -1.80 -0.72
C PHE A 148 -17.05 -3.11 -1.49
N ALA A 149 -16.07 -3.93 -1.13
CA ALA A 149 -15.74 -5.09 -1.95
C ALA A 149 -16.82 -6.19 -1.88
N MET A 150 -17.31 -6.54 -0.68
CA MET A 150 -18.35 -7.58 -0.56
C MET A 150 -19.71 -7.12 -1.07
N ALA A 151 -20.17 -5.94 -0.65
CA ALA A 151 -21.48 -5.45 -1.06
C ALA A 151 -21.54 -5.20 -2.58
N LEU A 152 -20.46 -4.66 -3.17
CA LEU A 152 -20.40 -4.49 -4.62
C LEU A 152 -20.30 -5.82 -5.35
N TYR A 153 -19.55 -6.81 -4.82
CA TYR A 153 -19.51 -8.16 -5.40
C TYR A 153 -20.89 -8.80 -5.42
N ALA A 154 -21.60 -8.77 -4.28
CA ALA A 154 -22.98 -9.27 -4.17
C ALA A 154 -23.92 -8.59 -5.17
N ALA A 155 -23.84 -7.25 -5.27
CA ALA A 155 -24.65 -6.47 -6.20
C ALA A 155 -24.32 -6.76 -7.67
N PHE A 156 -23.04 -6.89 -8.03
CA PHE A 156 -22.58 -7.10 -9.40
C PHE A 156 -22.95 -8.49 -9.94
N PHE A 157 -22.81 -9.52 -9.11
CA PHE A 157 -23.13 -10.90 -9.49
C PHE A 157 -24.57 -11.31 -9.18
N GLY A 158 -25.36 -10.42 -8.58
CA GLY A 158 -26.76 -10.71 -8.20
C GLY A 158 -26.89 -11.86 -7.19
N VAL A 159 -25.86 -12.06 -6.35
CA VAL A 159 -25.83 -13.11 -5.33
C VAL A 159 -26.11 -12.53 -3.94
N SER A 160 -26.66 -13.34 -3.04
CA SER A 160 -26.88 -12.90 -1.67
C SER A 160 -25.56 -12.69 -0.92
N LEU A 161 -25.59 -11.87 0.14
CA LEU A 161 -24.43 -11.63 0.98
C LEU A 161 -23.95 -12.92 1.68
N ASP A 162 -24.87 -13.82 2.03
CA ASP A 162 -24.54 -15.11 2.65
C ASP A 162 -23.75 -16.03 1.71
N VAL A 163 -24.13 -16.06 0.41
CA VAL A 163 -23.38 -16.78 -0.62
C VAL A 163 -22.01 -16.15 -0.81
N THR A 164 -21.93 -14.82 -0.82
CA THR A 164 -20.66 -14.08 -0.93
C THR A 164 -19.72 -14.42 0.23
N ILE A 165 -20.21 -14.40 1.47
CA ILE A 165 -19.46 -14.80 2.68
C ILE A 165 -18.96 -16.23 2.54
N SER A 166 -19.82 -17.15 2.12
CA SER A 166 -19.49 -18.58 1.99
C SER A 166 -18.36 -18.81 0.97
N ILE A 167 -18.43 -18.15 -0.18
CA ILE A 167 -17.38 -18.21 -1.22
C ILE A 167 -16.06 -17.63 -0.68
N MET A 168 -16.13 -16.45 -0.08
CA MET A 168 -14.96 -15.68 0.38
C MET A 168 -14.26 -16.30 1.59
N THR A 169 -14.94 -17.17 2.33
CA THR A 169 -14.42 -17.82 3.54
C THR A 169 -14.25 -19.33 3.37
N ALA A 170 -14.47 -19.88 2.17
CA ALA A 170 -14.41 -21.31 1.89
C ALA A 170 -13.09 -21.97 2.30
N TRP A 171 -11.97 -21.24 2.19
CA TRP A 171 -10.65 -21.72 2.59
C TRP A 171 -10.48 -21.94 4.10
N LEU A 172 -11.31 -21.28 4.93
CA LEU A 172 -11.38 -21.50 6.38
C LEU A 172 -12.38 -22.58 6.77
N ALA A 173 -13.25 -23.03 5.86
CA ALA A 173 -14.26 -24.06 6.15
C ALA A 173 -13.67 -25.33 6.80
N PRO A 174 -12.50 -25.86 6.38
CA PRO A 174 -11.88 -27.03 7.02
C PRO A 174 -11.48 -26.81 8.49
N THR A 175 -11.32 -25.56 8.92
CA THR A 175 -10.99 -25.19 10.31
C THR A 175 -12.21 -25.04 11.21
N GLY A 176 -13.42 -25.15 10.65
CA GLY A 176 -14.69 -24.93 11.37
C GLY A 176 -15.03 -23.46 11.62
N ILE A 177 -14.16 -22.52 11.22
CA ILE A 177 -14.40 -21.07 11.36
C ILE A 177 -15.28 -20.60 10.20
N THR A 178 -16.49 -20.10 10.50
CA THR A 178 -17.48 -19.68 9.49
C THR A 178 -18.09 -18.31 9.81
N GLY A 179 -18.93 -17.80 8.90
CA GLY A 179 -19.68 -16.56 9.07
C GLY A 179 -18.79 -15.31 9.14
N TRP A 180 -19.25 -14.29 9.86
CA TRP A 180 -18.58 -12.98 9.95
C TRP A 180 -17.19 -13.02 10.61
N GLY A 181 -16.98 -13.95 11.55
CA GLY A 181 -15.65 -14.17 12.13
C GLY A 181 -14.64 -14.60 11.08
N ALA A 182 -15.04 -15.51 10.18
CA ALA A 182 -14.20 -15.96 9.07
C ALA A 182 -13.89 -14.83 8.07
N VAL A 183 -14.84 -13.92 7.82
CA VAL A 183 -14.63 -12.75 6.95
C VAL A 183 -13.56 -11.83 7.52
N ILE A 184 -13.67 -11.45 8.79
CA ILE A 184 -12.72 -10.54 9.45
C ILE A 184 -11.33 -11.15 9.48
N ILE A 185 -11.22 -12.43 9.84
CA ILE A 185 -9.95 -13.17 9.86
C ILE A 185 -9.34 -13.22 8.46
N THR A 186 -10.14 -13.50 7.43
CA THR A 186 -9.70 -13.53 6.04
C THR A 186 -9.12 -12.19 5.61
N ILE A 187 -9.88 -11.11 5.78
CA ILE A 187 -9.43 -9.77 5.40
C ILE A 187 -8.16 -9.38 6.16
N ALA A 188 -8.08 -9.70 7.45
CA ALA A 188 -6.92 -9.39 8.28
C ALA A 188 -5.67 -10.14 7.80
N ILE A 189 -5.75 -11.45 7.59
CA ILE A 189 -4.64 -12.28 7.13
C ILE A 189 -4.14 -11.79 5.76
N LEU A 190 -5.05 -11.53 4.81
CA LEU A 190 -4.68 -11.07 3.49
C LEU A 190 -4.00 -9.69 3.52
N ASN A 191 -4.49 -8.76 4.33
CA ASN A 191 -3.85 -7.44 4.47
C ASN A 191 -2.51 -7.51 5.19
N ILE A 192 -2.35 -8.38 6.19
CA ILE A 192 -1.05 -8.62 6.83
C ILE A 192 -0.06 -9.19 5.82
N TRP A 193 -0.48 -10.21 5.05
CA TRP A 193 0.34 -10.84 4.01
C TRP A 193 0.84 -9.81 2.99
N GLN A 194 -0.06 -9.01 2.43
CA GLN A 194 0.34 -7.95 1.48
C GLN A 194 1.26 -6.91 2.13
N SER A 195 0.97 -6.54 3.38
CA SER A 195 1.81 -5.59 4.11
C SER A 195 3.24 -6.08 4.26
N MET A 196 3.46 -7.38 4.47
CA MET A 196 4.81 -7.93 4.57
C MET A 196 5.62 -7.63 3.30
N TRP A 197 5.02 -7.75 2.11
CA TRP A 197 5.67 -7.42 0.85
C TRP A 197 5.87 -5.92 0.65
N ASP A 198 4.84 -5.14 0.96
CA ASP A 198 4.87 -3.67 0.89
C ASP A 198 5.93 -3.06 1.83
N ILE A 199 6.28 -3.73 2.92
CA ILE A 199 7.33 -3.31 3.85
C ILE A 199 8.69 -3.84 3.39
N THR A 200 8.78 -5.15 3.13
CA THR A 200 10.07 -5.83 2.96
C THR A 200 10.75 -5.40 1.67
N ILE A 201 10.01 -5.33 0.56
CA ILE A 201 10.61 -5.05 -0.75
C ILE A 201 11.12 -3.61 -0.83
N PRO A 202 10.36 -2.56 -0.47
CA PRO A 202 10.89 -1.19 -0.45
C PRO A 202 12.07 -1.02 0.50
N TYR A 203 12.07 -1.68 1.66
CA TYR A 203 13.20 -1.65 2.57
C TYR A 203 14.47 -2.20 1.92
N LEU A 204 14.38 -3.39 1.33
CA LEU A 204 15.50 -4.04 0.65
C LEU A 204 15.95 -3.30 -0.61
N ALA A 205 15.02 -2.62 -1.29
CA ALA A 205 15.32 -1.84 -2.48
C ALA A 205 16.06 -0.53 -2.17
N VAL A 206 15.80 0.11 -1.01
CA VAL A 206 16.28 1.47 -0.72
C VAL A 206 17.47 1.51 0.23
N PHE A 207 17.46 0.71 1.30
CA PHE A 207 18.47 0.83 2.37
C PHE A 207 19.78 0.06 2.09
N PRO A 208 19.75 -1.23 1.69
CA PRO A 208 20.96 -1.97 1.33
C PRO A 208 21.69 -1.40 0.11
N THR A 209 20.94 -0.87 -0.86
CA THR A 209 21.46 -0.30 -2.12
C THR A 209 22.10 1.07 -1.93
N LYS A 210 22.03 1.66 -0.72
CA LYS A 210 22.52 3.00 -0.38
C LYS A 210 21.91 4.13 -1.23
N ILE A 211 20.75 3.88 -1.85
CA ILE A 211 20.02 4.92 -2.59
C ILE A 211 19.68 6.08 -1.66
N ILE A 212 19.28 5.79 -0.43
CA ILE A 212 18.96 6.83 0.56
C ILE A 212 20.18 7.67 0.97
N ASP A 213 21.38 7.08 0.97
CA ASP A 213 22.60 7.78 1.36
C ASP A 213 23.00 8.84 0.29
N ASN A 214 22.61 8.62 -0.98
CA ASN A 214 22.97 9.47 -2.11
C ASN A 214 21.83 10.36 -2.64
N HIS A 215 20.58 9.96 -2.40
CA HIS A 215 19.39 10.54 -3.04
C HIS A 215 18.23 10.83 -2.08
N ALA A 216 18.44 10.79 -0.76
CA ALA A 216 17.43 11.29 0.18
C ALA A 216 17.31 12.82 0.04
N TYR A 217 16.18 13.28 -0.47
CA TYR A 217 15.87 14.71 -0.62
C TYR A 217 15.09 15.28 0.57
N TRP A 218 14.97 14.53 1.67
CA TRP A 218 14.04 14.82 2.76
C TRP A 218 14.50 14.27 4.13
#